data_AF-A0A6P1IMM5-F1
#
_entry.id   AF-A0A6P1IMM5-F1
#
_cell.length_a   1.000
_cell.length_b   1.000
_cell.length_c   1.000
_cell.angle_alpha   90.00
_cell.angle_beta   90.00
_cell.angle_gamma   90.00
#
_symmetry.space_group_name_H-M   'P 1'
#
loop_
_entity.id
_entity.type
_entity.pdbx_description
1 polymer ?
#
loop_
_entity_poly.entity_id
_entity_poly.type
_entity_poly.pdbx_seq_one_letter_code
_entity_poly.pdbx_strand_id
1 'polypeptide(L)'
;MAFRYDEIGQRLKAFRLGSGMSTDEIAEKTGISRTALYRIEKGELAKIETLERLSELLNVSLPTLLGVGMEYISSAVSYFERVRQLEESAQQIVILAGPISFLLGSDDFESVLRRLLPESIPEDLPTRGKMLEDVEKVLQILHERKQNYLRRRPHVVNLISATQIEQFLVHGFVGRARLDDQTRAERRAMARHEIEQLISVVEEQSFHVQVGLVTDNLPGSGFMIFREEDRSTLSISPFRLGENTNIRVGVAMVTSAPEAVALHEKVVHEAWRTALKGNEAAAFLKDLLKNADARQGAPAPAQASPVPPAAKTHARARGKATR
;
A
#
# COMPACT_ATOMS: atom_id res chain seq x y z
N MET A 1 -8.94 17.97 -23.58
CA MET A 1 -8.81 16.59 -23.07
C MET A 1 -9.37 15.66 -24.12
N ALA A 2 -8.54 14.83 -24.76
CA ALA A 2 -9.03 13.73 -25.58
C ALA A 2 -9.53 12.62 -24.63
N PHE A 3 -10.72 12.07 -24.87
CA PHE A 3 -11.19 10.92 -24.12
C PHE A 3 -10.32 9.70 -24.47
N ARG A 4 -9.62 9.17 -23.47
CA ARG A 4 -8.80 7.96 -23.59
C ARG A 4 -9.64 6.73 -23.28
N TYR A 5 -10.26 6.18 -24.32
CA TYR A 5 -11.14 5.01 -24.21
C TYR A 5 -10.43 3.78 -23.62
N ASP A 6 -9.13 3.64 -23.86
CA ASP A 6 -8.28 2.62 -23.25
C ASP A 6 -8.32 2.66 -21.72
N GLU A 7 -8.32 3.84 -21.11
CA GLU A 7 -8.37 3.93 -19.65
C GLU A 7 -9.76 3.69 -19.07
N ILE A 8 -10.82 4.06 -19.80
CA ILE A 8 -12.18 3.70 -19.40
C ILE A 8 -12.27 2.17 -19.31
N GLY A 9 -11.72 1.47 -20.32
CA GLY A 9 -11.60 0.01 -20.31
C GLY A 9 -10.76 -0.53 -19.14
N GLN A 10 -9.60 0.08 -18.86
CA GLN A 10 -8.74 -0.28 -17.74
C GLN A 10 -9.43 -0.10 -16.38
N ARG A 11 -10.10 1.04 -16.16
CA ARG A 11 -10.88 1.31 -14.95
C ARG A 11 -12.01 0.31 -14.79
N LEU A 12 -12.78 0.08 -15.87
CA LEU A 12 -13.85 -0.92 -15.87
C LEU A 12 -13.33 -2.30 -15.47
N LYS A 13 -12.22 -2.74 -16.07
CA LYS A 13 -11.57 -4.02 -15.73
C LYS A 13 -11.17 -4.07 -14.25
N ALA A 14 -10.57 -3.00 -13.72
CA ALA A 14 -10.15 -2.94 -12.33
C ALA A 14 -11.34 -3.03 -11.36
N PHE A 15 -12.42 -2.30 -11.62
CA PHE A 15 -13.64 -2.36 -10.80
C PHE A 15 -14.36 -3.70 -10.93
N ARG A 16 -14.39 -4.31 -12.13
CA ARG A 16 -14.89 -5.69 -12.29
C ARG A 16 -14.11 -6.66 -11.42
N LEU A 17 -12.78 -6.65 -11.49
CA LEU A 17 -11.95 -7.59 -10.71
C LEU A 17 -12.20 -7.43 -9.20
N GLY A 18 -12.33 -6.21 -8.71
CA GLY A 18 -12.63 -5.96 -7.29
C GLY A 18 -14.09 -6.22 -6.88
N SER A 19 -15.02 -6.29 -7.82
CA SER A 19 -16.40 -6.69 -7.54
C SER A 19 -16.50 -8.18 -7.16
N GLY A 20 -15.57 -8.99 -7.68
CA GLY A 20 -15.57 -10.45 -7.56
C GLY A 20 -16.51 -11.16 -8.55
N MET A 21 -17.28 -10.43 -9.36
CA MET A 21 -18.13 -11.01 -10.39
C MET A 21 -17.31 -11.51 -11.58
N SER A 22 -17.71 -12.66 -12.11
CA SER A 22 -17.24 -13.19 -13.38
C SER A 22 -17.70 -12.31 -14.55
N THR A 23 -17.05 -12.46 -15.70
CA THR A 23 -17.48 -11.82 -16.94
C THR A 23 -18.89 -12.21 -17.34
N ASP A 24 -19.31 -13.42 -16.97
CA ASP A 24 -20.59 -14.00 -17.35
C ASP A 24 -21.73 -13.38 -16.56
N GLU A 25 -21.53 -13.24 -15.24
CA GLU A 25 -22.48 -12.57 -14.36
C GLU A 25 -22.66 -11.09 -14.73
N ILE A 26 -21.58 -10.38 -15.09
CA ILE A 26 -21.69 -8.98 -15.54
C ILE A 26 -22.43 -8.89 -16.86
N ALA A 27 -22.10 -9.75 -17.83
CA ALA A 27 -22.77 -9.79 -19.13
C ALA A 27 -24.28 -10.01 -18.98
N GLU A 28 -24.67 -10.99 -18.15
CA GLU A 28 -26.07 -11.31 -17.86
C GLU A 28 -26.79 -10.13 -17.19
N LYS A 29 -26.22 -9.56 -16.12
CA LYS A 29 -26.85 -8.49 -15.34
C LYS A 29 -26.95 -7.15 -16.08
N THR A 30 -26.03 -6.87 -17.00
CA THR A 30 -26.04 -5.63 -17.79
C THR A 30 -26.75 -5.78 -19.14
N GLY A 31 -27.03 -7.01 -19.58
CA GLY A 31 -27.58 -7.28 -20.90
C GLY A 31 -26.61 -6.99 -22.05
N ILE A 32 -25.30 -7.07 -21.81
CA ILE A 32 -24.27 -6.96 -22.85
C ILE A 32 -23.60 -8.32 -23.09
N SER A 33 -23.10 -8.57 -24.30
CA SER A 33 -22.38 -9.82 -24.56
C SER A 33 -21.01 -9.84 -23.90
N ARG A 34 -20.49 -11.04 -23.58
CA ARG A 34 -19.11 -11.22 -23.07
C ARG A 34 -18.08 -10.58 -24.00
N THR A 35 -18.29 -10.73 -25.31
CA THR A 35 -17.44 -10.14 -26.34
C THR A 35 -17.48 -8.61 -26.30
N ALA A 36 -18.66 -8.01 -26.09
CA ALA A 36 -18.77 -6.57 -25.94
C ALA A 36 -18.03 -6.09 -24.68
N LEU A 37 -18.23 -6.76 -23.53
CA LEU A 37 -17.50 -6.43 -22.29
C LEU A 37 -15.98 -6.49 -22.49
N TYR A 38 -15.48 -7.57 -23.11
CA TYR A 38 -14.05 -7.73 -23.40
C TYR A 38 -13.50 -6.60 -24.29
N ARG A 39 -14.23 -6.21 -25.34
CA ARG A 39 -13.85 -5.11 -26.24
C ARG A 39 -13.77 -3.78 -25.51
N ILE A 40 -14.75 -3.49 -24.65
CA ILE A 40 -14.76 -2.27 -23.83
C ILE A 40 -13.56 -2.26 -22.89
N GLU A 41 -13.27 -3.37 -22.21
CA GLU A 41 -12.09 -3.48 -21.33
C GLU A 41 -10.75 -3.32 -22.07
N LYS A 42 -10.74 -3.58 -23.38
CA LYS A 42 -9.59 -3.34 -24.27
C LYS A 42 -9.52 -1.92 -24.84
N GLY A 43 -10.48 -1.06 -24.51
CA GLY A 43 -10.49 0.34 -24.92
C GLY A 43 -11.29 0.63 -26.19
N GLU A 44 -12.11 -0.32 -26.66
CA GLU A 44 -13.05 -0.02 -27.74
C GLU A 44 -14.18 0.89 -27.27
N LEU A 45 -14.68 1.73 -28.19
CA LEU A 45 -15.73 2.70 -27.92
C LEU A 45 -17.03 2.02 -27.45
N ALA A 46 -17.53 2.45 -26.30
CA ALA A 46 -18.82 2.03 -25.74
C ALA A 46 -19.86 3.15 -25.83
N LYS A 47 -21.13 2.78 -25.94
CA LYS A 47 -22.24 3.74 -25.76
C LYS A 47 -22.30 4.19 -24.30
N ILE A 48 -22.68 5.45 -24.07
CA ILE A 48 -22.80 6.00 -22.72
C ILE A 48 -23.78 5.20 -21.85
N GLU A 49 -24.92 4.80 -22.42
CA GLU A 49 -25.94 3.95 -21.79
C GLU A 49 -25.39 2.59 -21.32
N THR A 50 -24.36 2.08 -22.00
CA THR A 50 -23.67 0.85 -21.59
C THR A 50 -22.73 1.11 -20.42
N LEU A 51 -22.00 2.23 -20.45
CA LEU A 51 -21.13 2.64 -19.35
C LEU A 51 -21.93 2.97 -18.10
N GLU A 52 -23.12 3.57 -18.24
CA GLU A 52 -24.05 3.84 -17.14
C GLU A 52 -24.49 2.55 -16.45
N ARG A 53 -25.02 1.57 -17.20
CA ARG A 53 -25.40 0.25 -16.67
C ARG A 53 -24.25 -0.47 -15.97
N LEU A 54 -23.04 -0.40 -16.54
CA LEU A 54 -21.85 -0.98 -15.91
C LEU A 54 -21.46 -0.26 -14.62
N SER A 55 -21.55 1.08 -14.61
CA SER A 55 -21.25 1.90 -13.43
C SER A 55 -22.22 1.60 -12.27
N GLU A 56 -23.51 1.49 -12.58
CA GLU A 56 -24.55 1.13 -11.62
C GLU A 56 -24.33 -0.27 -11.05
N LEU A 57 -24.08 -1.26 -11.91
CA LEU A 57 -23.84 -2.64 -11.47
C LEU A 57 -22.59 -2.75 -10.57
N LEU A 58 -21.53 -2.00 -10.90
CA LEU A 58 -20.28 -2.01 -10.14
C LEU A 58 -20.30 -1.07 -8.93
N ASN A 59 -21.41 -0.36 -8.69
CA ASN A 59 -21.58 0.63 -7.64
C ASN A 59 -20.46 1.70 -7.65
N VAL A 60 -20.16 2.21 -8.84
CA VAL A 60 -19.20 3.31 -9.06
C VAL A 60 -19.87 4.42 -9.84
N SER A 61 -19.41 5.65 -9.65
CA SER A 61 -19.95 6.77 -10.41
C SER A 61 -19.47 6.73 -11.87
N LEU A 62 -20.33 7.15 -12.80
CA LEU A 62 -19.93 7.32 -14.20
C LEU A 62 -18.71 8.25 -14.35
N PRO A 63 -18.60 9.41 -13.66
CA PRO A 63 -17.38 10.22 -13.68
C PRO A 63 -16.12 9.45 -13.27
N THR A 64 -16.20 8.57 -12.28
CA THR A 64 -15.08 7.71 -11.87
C THR A 64 -14.66 6.77 -13.00
N LEU A 65 -15.59 6.13 -13.72
CA LEU A 65 -15.24 5.30 -14.89
C LEU A 65 -14.66 6.12 -16.04
N LEU A 66 -15.17 7.34 -16.25
CA LEU A 66 -14.69 8.26 -17.28
C LEU A 66 -13.35 8.91 -16.92
N GLY A 67 -12.85 8.74 -15.70
CA GLY A 67 -11.61 9.38 -15.23
C GLY A 67 -11.74 10.89 -14.99
N VAL A 68 -12.96 11.38 -14.74
CA VAL A 68 -13.23 12.79 -14.48
C VAL A 68 -13.11 13.07 -12.98
N GLY A 69 -12.17 13.94 -12.61
CA GLY A 69 -11.93 14.33 -11.22
C GLY A 69 -11.15 13.28 -10.45
N MET A 70 -11.81 12.56 -9.54
CA MET A 70 -11.20 11.59 -8.64
C MET A 70 -11.82 10.19 -8.85
N GLU A 71 -10.97 9.19 -8.99
CA GLU A 71 -11.35 7.78 -8.89
C GLU A 71 -11.39 7.41 -7.41
N TYR A 72 -12.55 6.98 -6.90
CA TYR A 72 -12.68 6.45 -5.54
C TYR A 72 -12.70 4.92 -5.59
N ILE A 73 -11.76 4.26 -4.91
CA ILE A 73 -11.54 2.83 -5.01
C ILE A 73 -11.56 2.21 -3.61
N SER A 74 -12.58 1.40 -3.32
CA SER A 74 -12.77 0.75 -2.01
C SER A 74 -12.24 -0.69 -1.94
N SER A 75 -11.83 -1.27 -3.07
CA SER A 75 -11.28 -2.63 -3.14
C SER A 75 -9.77 -2.59 -3.37
N ALA A 76 -9.02 -3.33 -2.54
CA ALA A 76 -7.58 -3.50 -2.74
C ALA A 76 -7.27 -4.17 -4.08
N VAL A 77 -8.10 -5.11 -4.54
CA VAL A 77 -7.96 -5.76 -5.85
C VAL A 77 -8.06 -4.72 -6.96
N SER A 78 -9.10 -3.87 -6.95
CA SER A 78 -9.25 -2.78 -7.93
C SER A 78 -8.10 -1.79 -7.85
N TYR A 79 -7.67 -1.44 -6.64
CA TYR A 79 -6.59 -0.48 -6.45
C TYR A 79 -5.26 -0.99 -7.01
N PHE A 80 -4.85 -2.21 -6.65
CA PHE A 80 -3.59 -2.76 -7.13
C PHE A 80 -3.62 -3.05 -8.63
N GLU A 81 -4.77 -3.41 -9.22
CA GLU A 81 -4.91 -3.51 -10.68
C GLU A 81 -4.77 -2.13 -11.34
N ARG A 82 -5.38 -1.06 -10.78
CA ARG A 82 -5.18 0.30 -11.30
C ARG A 82 -3.71 0.72 -11.22
N VAL A 83 -3.04 0.45 -10.11
CA VAL A 83 -1.61 0.72 -9.97
C VAL A 83 -0.81 -0.06 -11.01
N ARG A 84 -1.07 -1.36 -11.21
CA ARG A 84 -0.41 -2.17 -12.25
C ARG A 84 -0.56 -1.56 -13.64
N GLN A 85 -1.77 -1.11 -13.99
CA GLN A 85 -2.07 -0.47 -15.27
C GLN A 85 -1.36 0.88 -15.45
N LEU A 86 -1.26 1.69 -14.39
CA LEU A 86 -0.54 2.97 -14.42
C LEU A 86 0.98 2.76 -14.51
N GLU A 87 1.51 1.76 -13.82
CA GLU A 87 2.93 1.37 -13.89
C GLU A 87 3.32 0.87 -15.30
N GLU A 88 2.40 0.24 -16.03
CA GLU A 88 2.64 -0.27 -17.37
C GLU A 88 2.93 0.82 -18.41
N SER A 89 2.35 2.03 -18.27
CA SER A 89 2.59 3.15 -19.19
C SER A 89 3.57 4.20 -18.65
N ALA A 90 3.84 4.20 -17.34
CA ALA A 90 4.73 5.17 -16.71
C ALA A 90 6.17 5.10 -17.26
N GLN A 91 6.74 6.28 -17.53
CA GLN A 91 8.18 6.46 -17.80
C GLN A 91 8.95 6.66 -16.51
N GLN A 92 8.33 7.35 -15.55
CA GLN A 92 8.86 7.55 -14.20
C GLN A 92 7.78 7.32 -13.15
N ILE A 93 8.18 6.71 -12.03
CA ILE A 93 7.32 6.46 -10.88
C ILE A 93 7.98 7.12 -9.68
N VAL A 94 7.31 8.10 -9.08
CA VAL A 94 7.70 8.66 -7.78
C VAL A 94 6.89 7.95 -6.71
N ILE A 95 7.58 7.43 -5.69
CA ILE A 95 6.99 6.68 -4.60
C ILE A 95 7.37 7.39 -3.31
N LEU A 96 6.36 7.84 -2.58
CA LEU A 96 6.48 8.24 -1.17
C LEU A 96 5.61 7.25 -0.40
N ALA A 97 6.22 6.16 0.03
CA ALA A 97 5.52 5.08 0.71
C ALA A 97 6.27 4.69 1.99
N GLY A 98 5.71 3.71 2.70
CA GLY A 98 6.24 3.23 3.97
C GLY A 98 7.69 2.73 3.90
N PRO A 99 8.16 1.99 4.93
CA PRO A 99 9.58 1.65 5.09
C PRO A 99 10.17 0.76 3.98
N ILE A 100 9.34 0.21 3.08
CA ILE A 100 9.72 -0.64 1.96
C ILE A 100 8.96 -0.23 0.71
N SER A 101 9.65 -0.19 -0.43
CA SER A 101 9.03 -0.11 -1.76
C SER A 101 8.88 -1.50 -2.37
N PHE A 102 7.66 -1.87 -2.77
CA PHE A 102 7.38 -3.19 -3.35
C PHE A 102 8.20 -3.47 -4.61
N LEU A 103 8.35 -2.49 -5.52
CA LEU A 103 9.10 -2.68 -6.76
C LEU A 103 10.59 -2.90 -6.51
N LEU A 104 11.14 -2.31 -5.43
CA LEU A 104 12.55 -2.37 -5.06
C LEU A 104 12.85 -3.41 -3.97
N GLY A 105 11.83 -4.08 -3.42
CA GLY A 105 11.99 -5.12 -2.40
C GLY A 105 12.66 -6.38 -2.95
N SER A 106 13.05 -7.26 -2.04
CA SER A 106 13.68 -8.56 -2.36
C SER A 106 12.76 -9.47 -3.18
N ASP A 107 13.33 -10.52 -3.77
CA ASP A 107 12.54 -11.60 -4.38
C ASP A 107 11.73 -12.40 -3.32
N ASP A 108 12.24 -12.46 -2.08
CA ASP A 108 11.56 -13.12 -0.96
C ASP A 108 10.35 -12.33 -0.45
N PHE A 109 10.24 -11.04 -0.78
CA PHE A 109 9.18 -10.19 -0.27
C PHE A 109 7.78 -10.70 -0.70
N GLU A 110 7.63 -11.20 -1.92
CA GLU A 110 6.37 -11.83 -2.36
C GLU A 110 6.01 -13.04 -1.48
N SER A 111 6.99 -13.88 -1.15
CA SER A 111 6.82 -15.05 -0.27
C SER A 111 6.46 -14.64 1.16
N VAL A 112 6.95 -13.49 1.63
CA VAL A 112 6.54 -12.89 2.91
C VAL A 112 5.08 -12.45 2.85
N LEU A 113 4.67 -11.74 1.78
CA LEU A 113 3.29 -11.27 1.60
C LEU A 113 2.27 -12.41 1.49
N ARG A 114 2.62 -13.52 0.84
CA ARG A 114 1.78 -14.74 0.78
C ARG A 114 1.41 -15.28 2.16
N ARG A 115 2.26 -15.05 3.17
CA ARG A 115 2.01 -15.43 4.56
C ARG A 115 1.24 -14.34 5.32
N LEU A 116 1.63 -13.08 5.15
CA LEU A 116 1.09 -11.96 5.94
C LEU A 116 -0.32 -11.53 5.54
N LEU A 117 -0.63 -11.51 4.24
CA LEU A 117 -1.92 -11.00 3.77
C LEU A 117 -3.10 -11.83 4.30
N PRO A 118 -3.07 -13.18 4.24
CA PRO A 118 -4.11 -14.00 4.88
C PRO A 118 -4.15 -13.84 6.41
N GLU A 119 -3.00 -13.69 7.06
CA GLU A 119 -2.88 -13.51 8.52
C GLU A 119 -3.55 -12.21 9.00
N SER A 120 -3.59 -11.18 8.15
CA SER A 120 -4.24 -9.90 8.44
C SER A 120 -5.77 -9.92 8.46
N ILE A 121 -6.37 -11.06 8.10
CA ILE A 121 -7.81 -11.25 8.05
C ILE A 121 -8.29 -11.95 9.33
N PRO A 122 -9.08 -11.29 10.19
CA PRO A 122 -9.65 -11.91 11.38
C PRO A 122 -10.43 -13.20 11.06
N GLU A 123 -10.28 -14.21 11.91
CA GLU A 123 -10.87 -15.55 11.71
C GLU A 123 -12.39 -15.56 11.80
N ASP A 124 -12.96 -14.63 12.58
CA ASP A 124 -14.39 -14.50 12.89
C ASP A 124 -15.17 -13.65 11.87
N LEU A 125 -14.52 -13.14 10.82
CA LEU A 125 -15.20 -12.32 9.81
C LEU A 125 -16.14 -13.17 8.93
N PRO A 126 -17.44 -12.81 8.80
CA PRO A 126 -18.37 -13.52 7.92
C PRO A 126 -17.93 -13.56 6.45
N THR A 127 -17.24 -12.51 5.99
CA THR A 127 -16.76 -12.38 4.61
C THR A 127 -15.35 -12.94 4.40
N ARG A 128 -14.80 -13.68 5.37
CA ARG A 128 -13.41 -14.17 5.34
C ARG A 128 -13.08 -14.98 4.08
N GLY A 129 -13.98 -15.86 3.63
CA GLY A 129 -13.79 -16.66 2.41
C GLY A 129 -13.50 -15.79 1.19
N LYS A 130 -14.41 -14.83 0.90
CA LYS A 130 -14.22 -13.85 -0.18
C LYS A 130 -12.91 -13.07 -0.03
N MET A 131 -12.57 -12.66 1.18
CA MET A 131 -11.37 -11.86 1.40
C MET A 131 -10.08 -12.65 1.16
N LEU A 132 -10.08 -13.96 1.42
CA LEU A 132 -8.96 -14.84 1.05
C LEU A 132 -8.85 -14.99 -0.47
N GLU A 133 -9.97 -15.09 -1.19
CA GLU A 133 -9.94 -15.06 -2.66
C GLU A 133 -9.38 -13.73 -3.20
N ASP A 134 -9.74 -12.61 -2.56
CA ASP A 134 -9.22 -11.30 -2.91
C ASP A 134 -7.72 -11.18 -2.59
N VAL A 135 -7.22 -11.82 -1.52
CA VAL A 135 -5.77 -11.94 -1.26
C VAL A 135 -5.06 -12.62 -2.41
N GLU A 136 -5.57 -13.76 -2.89
CA GLU A 136 -4.95 -14.48 -4.02
C GLU A 136 -4.91 -13.63 -5.29
N LYS A 137 -5.99 -12.90 -5.59
CA LYS A 137 -6.02 -11.95 -6.72
C LYS A 137 -5.00 -10.83 -6.53
N VAL A 138 -4.89 -10.25 -5.33
CA VAL A 138 -3.89 -9.22 -5.03
C VAL A 138 -2.49 -9.77 -5.24
N LEU A 139 -2.18 -10.96 -4.71
CA LEU A 139 -0.87 -11.60 -4.88
C LEU A 139 -0.53 -11.84 -6.36
N GLN A 140 -1.49 -12.27 -7.18
CA GLN A 140 -1.31 -12.39 -8.62
C GLN A 140 -0.98 -11.04 -9.26
N ILE A 141 -1.74 -9.98 -8.94
CA ILE A 141 -1.50 -8.64 -9.46
C ILE A 141 -0.12 -8.13 -9.04
N LEU A 142 0.28 -8.34 -7.78
CA LEU A 142 1.59 -7.95 -7.26
C LEU A 142 2.72 -8.65 -8.01
N HIS A 143 2.57 -9.95 -8.27
CA HIS A 143 3.52 -10.70 -9.08
C HIS A 143 3.66 -10.11 -10.49
N GLU A 144 2.54 -9.84 -11.18
CA GLU A 144 2.55 -9.22 -12.51
C GLU A 144 3.21 -7.82 -12.49
N ARG A 145 2.98 -7.03 -11.43
CA ARG A 145 3.63 -5.72 -11.24
C ARG A 145 5.16 -5.87 -11.16
N LYS A 146 5.67 -6.79 -10.35
CA LYS A 146 7.11 -7.05 -10.22
C LYS A 146 7.72 -7.49 -11.54
N GLN A 147 7.08 -8.43 -12.25
CA GLN A 147 7.55 -8.89 -13.57
C GLN A 147 7.56 -7.78 -14.62
N ASN A 148 6.52 -6.95 -14.65
CA ASN A 148 6.45 -5.79 -15.55
C ASN A 148 7.57 -4.78 -15.27
N TYR A 149 7.84 -4.49 -13.99
CA TYR A 149 8.94 -3.63 -13.58
C TYR A 149 10.30 -4.20 -14.01
N LEU A 150 10.57 -5.48 -13.76
CA LEU A 150 11.83 -6.11 -14.13
C LEU A 150 12.07 -6.08 -15.66
N ARG A 151 11.00 -6.20 -16.46
CA ARG A 151 11.06 -6.15 -17.92
C ARG A 151 11.27 -4.73 -18.46
N ARG A 152 10.55 -3.73 -17.94
CA ARG A 152 10.56 -2.35 -18.48
C ARG A 152 11.57 -1.42 -17.82
N ARG A 153 11.87 -1.66 -16.54
CA ARG A 153 12.72 -0.81 -15.68
C ARG A 153 12.46 0.69 -15.84
N PRO A 154 11.20 1.17 -15.64
CA PRO A 154 10.92 2.60 -15.63
C PRO A 154 11.75 3.30 -14.54
N HIS A 155 11.98 4.61 -14.68
CA HIS A 155 12.74 5.35 -13.69
C HIS A 155 11.97 5.42 -12.36
N VAL A 156 12.58 5.02 -11.24
CA VAL A 156 11.94 5.06 -9.92
C VAL A 156 12.62 6.11 -9.06
N VAL A 157 11.84 7.03 -8.50
CA VAL A 157 12.27 7.93 -7.42
C VAL A 157 11.55 7.48 -6.15
N ASN A 158 12.29 6.99 -5.16
CA ASN A 158 11.72 6.50 -3.92
C ASN A 158 12.16 7.38 -2.74
N LEU A 159 11.20 7.98 -2.05
CA LEU A 159 11.39 8.73 -0.81
C LEU A 159 10.91 7.89 0.37
N ILE A 160 11.81 7.61 1.31
CA ILE A 160 11.53 6.76 2.47
C ILE A 160 11.85 7.52 3.75
N SER A 161 10.99 7.41 4.77
CA SER A 161 11.24 8.00 6.10
C SER A 161 12.18 7.13 6.92
N ALA A 162 13.25 7.73 7.44
CA ALA A 162 14.17 7.09 8.39
C ALA A 162 13.44 6.62 9.66
N THR A 163 12.52 7.43 10.19
CA THR A 163 11.72 7.08 11.38
C THR A 163 10.84 5.85 11.14
N GLN A 164 10.25 5.72 9.95
CA GLN A 164 9.46 4.53 9.61
C GLN A 164 10.35 3.29 9.45
N ILE A 165 11.56 3.41 8.91
CA ILE A 165 12.53 2.31 8.87
C ILE A 165 12.92 1.88 10.29
N GLU A 166 13.18 2.81 11.19
CA GLU A 166 13.48 2.49 12.59
C GLU A 166 12.34 1.70 13.25
N GLN A 167 11.10 2.17 13.11
CA GLN A 167 9.92 1.48 13.63
C GLN A 167 9.77 0.08 13.03
N PHE A 168 9.99 -0.02 11.71
CA PHE A 168 9.91 -1.28 11.00
C PHE A 168 10.97 -2.31 11.45
N LEU A 169 12.20 -1.87 11.74
CA LEU A 169 13.25 -2.73 12.28
C LEU A 169 12.95 -3.19 13.72
N VAL A 170 12.21 -2.38 14.49
CA VAL A 170 11.78 -2.73 15.86
C VAL A 170 10.62 -3.72 15.85
N HIS A 171 9.60 -3.49 15.03
CA HIS A 171 8.39 -4.32 15.04
C HIS A 171 8.47 -5.53 14.10
N GLY A 172 9.25 -5.42 13.01
CA GLY A 172 9.20 -6.35 11.91
C GLY A 172 7.89 -6.28 11.13
N PHE A 173 7.64 -7.26 10.28
CA PHE A 173 6.34 -7.40 9.64
C PHE A 173 5.24 -7.83 10.62
N VAL A 174 4.09 -7.14 10.60
CA VAL A 174 2.95 -7.42 11.47
C VAL A 174 1.73 -7.81 10.63
N GLY A 175 1.43 -9.11 10.62
CA GLY A 175 0.20 -9.65 10.01
C GLY A 175 -1.00 -9.54 10.94
N ARG A 176 -0.82 -9.85 12.23
CA ARG A 176 -1.87 -9.76 13.27
C ARG A 176 -1.32 -9.26 14.59
N ALA A 177 -2.22 -8.82 15.47
CA ALA A 177 -1.85 -8.44 16.83
C ALA A 177 -1.35 -9.66 17.64
N ARG A 178 -0.42 -9.41 18.57
CA ARG A 178 0.06 -10.38 19.57
C ARG A 178 0.71 -11.64 18.99
N LEU A 179 1.77 -11.46 18.21
CA LEU A 179 2.65 -12.55 17.78
C LEU A 179 3.41 -13.15 18.98
N ASP A 180 3.78 -14.43 18.94
CA ASP A 180 4.72 -15.01 19.90
C ASP A 180 6.16 -14.51 19.62
N ASP A 181 7.05 -14.67 20.61
CA ASP A 181 8.40 -14.09 20.53
C ASP A 181 9.25 -14.68 19.41
N GLN A 182 9.06 -15.96 19.08
CA GLN A 182 9.76 -16.62 17.98
C GLN A 182 9.30 -16.03 16.64
N THR A 183 8.00 -15.97 16.39
CA THR A 183 7.46 -15.36 15.17
C THR A 183 7.91 -13.90 15.05
N ARG A 184 7.91 -13.12 16.14
CA ARG A 184 8.40 -11.73 16.11
C ARG A 184 9.88 -11.66 15.71
N ALA A 185 10.72 -12.53 16.26
CA ALA A 185 12.14 -12.57 15.89
C ALA A 185 12.31 -12.90 14.39
N GLU A 186 11.57 -13.87 13.87
CA GLU A 186 11.56 -14.22 12.45
C GLU A 186 11.09 -13.03 11.58
N ARG A 187 10.02 -12.33 11.97
CA ARG A 187 9.51 -11.16 11.23
C ARG A 187 10.47 -9.96 11.26
N ARG A 188 11.21 -9.76 12.35
CA ARG A 188 12.29 -8.76 12.44
C ARG A 188 13.47 -9.11 11.53
N ALA A 189 13.85 -10.39 11.47
CA ALA A 189 14.90 -10.84 10.56
C ALA A 189 14.52 -10.62 9.09
N MET A 190 13.26 -10.86 8.72
CA MET A 190 12.73 -10.53 7.38
C MET A 190 12.77 -9.02 7.11
N ALA A 191 12.34 -8.20 8.06
CA ALA A 191 12.39 -6.74 7.92
C ALA A 191 13.83 -6.23 7.73
N ARG A 192 14.77 -6.77 8.52
CA ARG A 192 16.20 -6.50 8.36
C ARG A 192 16.68 -6.85 6.95
N HIS A 193 16.32 -8.02 6.43
CA HIS A 193 16.71 -8.44 5.09
C HIS A 193 16.25 -7.43 4.02
N GLU A 194 15.02 -6.93 4.09
CA GLU A 194 14.54 -5.91 3.15
C GLU A 194 15.33 -4.59 3.25
N ILE A 195 15.77 -4.19 4.44
CA ILE A 195 16.61 -3.00 4.61
C ILE A 195 18.04 -3.24 4.08
N GLU A 196 18.58 -4.44 4.21
CA GLU A 196 19.85 -4.83 3.58
C GLU A 196 19.75 -4.80 2.04
N GLN A 197 18.62 -5.23 1.47
CA GLN A 197 18.35 -5.07 0.04
C GLN A 197 18.24 -3.61 -0.37
N LEU A 198 17.54 -2.78 0.42
CA LEU A 198 17.47 -1.34 0.17
C LEU A 198 18.86 -0.69 0.18
N ILE A 199 19.73 -1.05 1.13
CA ILE A 199 21.12 -0.58 1.16
C ILE A 199 21.84 -0.96 -0.13
N SER A 200 21.70 -2.20 -0.58
CA SER A 200 22.32 -2.69 -1.82
C SER A 200 21.85 -1.89 -3.03
N VAL A 201 20.55 -1.59 -3.13
CA VAL A 201 19.96 -0.74 -4.19
C VAL A 201 20.52 0.69 -4.13
N VAL A 202 20.68 1.26 -2.93
CA VAL A 202 21.25 2.61 -2.74
C VAL A 202 22.72 2.65 -3.14
N GLU A 203 23.50 1.61 -2.82
CA GLU A 203 24.93 1.51 -3.12
C GLU A 203 25.23 1.20 -4.58
N GLU A 204 24.37 0.44 -5.26
CA GLU A 204 24.49 0.17 -6.69
C GLU A 204 24.41 1.46 -7.53
N GLN A 205 23.72 2.49 -7.01
CA GLN A 205 23.54 3.80 -7.67
C GLN A 205 23.10 3.68 -9.14
N SER A 206 22.18 2.74 -9.41
CA SER A 206 21.70 2.52 -10.78
C SER A 206 21.05 3.79 -11.35
N PHE A 207 21.30 4.11 -12.62
CA PHE A 207 20.70 5.28 -13.27
C PHE A 207 19.16 5.27 -13.25
N HIS A 208 18.55 4.08 -13.18
CA HIS A 208 17.10 3.91 -13.21
C HIS A 208 16.43 4.06 -11.84
N VAL A 209 17.18 4.01 -10.73
CA VAL A 209 16.60 4.04 -9.39
C VAL A 209 17.31 5.07 -8.53
N GLN A 210 16.53 6.03 -8.02
CA GLN A 210 16.99 7.07 -7.13
C GLN A 210 16.27 6.93 -5.78
N VAL A 211 17.03 6.75 -4.71
CA VAL A 211 16.49 6.62 -3.35
C VAL A 211 16.92 7.82 -2.52
N GLY A 212 15.95 8.48 -1.89
CA GLY A 212 16.17 9.54 -0.92
C GLY A 212 15.67 9.11 0.46
N LEU A 213 16.56 9.12 1.44
CA LEU A 213 16.23 8.84 2.84
C LEU A 213 15.93 10.16 3.57
N VAL A 214 14.68 10.36 3.95
CA VAL A 214 14.22 11.57 4.63
C VAL A 214 14.31 11.38 6.13
N THR A 215 15.10 12.22 6.79
CA THR A 215 15.29 12.23 8.25
C THR A 215 14.32 13.16 8.98
N ASP A 216 13.64 14.04 8.24
CA ASP A 216 12.56 14.90 8.73
C ASP A 216 11.19 14.19 8.61
N ASN A 217 10.13 14.89 8.96
CA ASN A 217 8.76 14.41 8.87
C ASN A 217 8.30 14.28 7.42
N LEU A 218 7.80 13.10 7.07
CA LEU A 218 7.01 12.88 5.86
C LEU A 218 5.51 12.89 6.18
N PRO A 219 4.65 13.23 5.20
CA PRO A 219 3.21 13.06 5.35
C PRO A 219 2.86 11.63 5.79
N GLY A 220 1.92 11.49 6.73
CA GLY A 220 1.48 10.17 7.21
C GLY A 220 0.77 9.33 6.13
N SER A 221 0.23 9.97 5.09
CA SER A 221 -0.35 9.30 3.92
C SER A 221 0.69 9.16 2.82
N GLY A 222 1.06 7.92 2.50
CA GLY A 222 1.88 7.64 1.31
C GLY A 222 1.10 7.87 0.01
N PHE A 223 1.82 8.27 -1.04
CA PHE A 223 1.30 8.49 -2.37
C PHE A 223 2.31 8.08 -3.44
N MET A 224 1.81 7.90 -4.66
CA MET A 224 2.62 7.65 -5.85
C MET A 224 2.25 8.64 -6.95
N ILE A 225 3.24 9.08 -7.73
CA ILE A 225 3.04 9.86 -8.95
C ILE A 225 3.57 9.05 -10.12
N PHE A 226 2.69 8.75 -11.06
CA PHE A 226 3.03 8.08 -12.32
C PHE A 226 3.16 9.14 -13.41
N ARG A 227 4.36 9.30 -13.96
CA ARG A 227 4.63 10.24 -15.05
C ARG A 227 4.66 9.50 -16.38
N GLU A 228 3.77 9.92 -17.29
CA GLU A 228 3.73 9.52 -18.70
C GLU A 228 4.28 10.67 -19.56
N GLU A 229 4.27 10.53 -20.89
CA GLU A 229 4.84 11.53 -21.81
C GLU A 229 4.11 12.88 -21.76
N ASP A 230 2.79 12.85 -21.66
CA ASP A 230 1.91 14.02 -21.79
C ASP A 230 1.14 14.36 -20.50
N ARG A 231 1.31 13.58 -19.43
CA ARG A 231 0.55 13.75 -18.19
C ARG A 231 1.19 13.08 -16.99
N SER A 232 0.61 13.36 -15.83
CA SER A 232 0.94 12.70 -14.57
C SER A 232 -0.33 12.33 -13.81
N THR A 233 -0.28 11.20 -13.11
CA THR A 233 -1.38 10.69 -12.30
C THR A 233 -0.92 10.47 -10.88
N LEU A 234 -1.65 11.05 -9.93
CA LEU A 234 -1.45 10.91 -8.50
C LEU A 234 -2.32 9.76 -7.98
N SER A 235 -1.73 8.92 -7.12
CA SER A 235 -2.41 7.86 -6.39
C SER A 235 -2.13 7.99 -4.89
N ILE A 236 -3.19 8.04 -4.08
CA ILE A 236 -3.13 8.05 -2.62
C ILE A 236 -3.91 6.84 -2.14
N SER A 237 -3.34 6.05 -1.23
CA SER A 237 -3.99 4.83 -0.80
C SER A 237 -3.83 4.60 0.70
N PRO A 238 -4.81 3.97 1.36
CA PRO A 238 -4.67 3.40 2.70
C PRO A 238 -4.24 1.93 2.66
N PHE A 239 -4.20 1.30 1.48
CA PHE A 239 -3.75 -0.08 1.35
C PHE A 239 -2.22 -0.14 1.48
N ARG A 240 -1.71 -1.11 2.23
CA ARG A 240 -0.31 -1.20 2.67
C ARG A 240 0.17 -2.65 2.57
N LEU A 241 1.40 -2.83 2.09
CA LEU A 241 2.11 -4.12 2.00
C LEU A 241 3.30 -4.23 2.97
N GLY A 242 3.55 -3.19 3.79
CA GLY A 242 4.71 -3.12 4.68
C GLY A 242 4.40 -3.60 6.11
N GLU A 243 5.05 -2.94 7.09
CA GLU A 243 4.94 -3.21 8.53
C GLU A 243 3.52 -3.54 8.99
N ASN A 244 2.57 -2.64 8.76
CA ASN A 244 1.16 -2.83 9.05
C ASN A 244 0.41 -3.13 7.75
N THR A 245 0.25 -4.42 7.45
CA THR A 245 -0.42 -4.85 6.23
C THR A 245 -1.92 -4.51 6.29
N ASN A 246 -2.42 -3.86 5.26
CA ASN A 246 -3.84 -3.54 5.12
C ASN A 246 -4.26 -3.63 3.66
N ILE A 247 -5.11 -4.60 3.36
CA ILE A 247 -5.77 -4.74 2.05
C ILE A 247 -7.29 -4.80 2.18
N ARG A 248 -7.83 -4.40 3.34
CA ARG A 248 -9.23 -4.62 3.71
C ARG A 248 -10.01 -3.34 3.92
N VAL A 249 -9.42 -2.37 4.60
CA VAL A 249 -10.16 -1.19 5.07
C VAL A 249 -9.57 0.07 4.48
N GLY A 250 -10.39 0.83 3.76
CA GLY A 250 -10.09 2.17 3.33
C GLY A 250 -10.57 2.47 1.91
N VAL A 251 -10.36 3.71 1.50
CA VAL A 251 -10.67 4.20 0.16
C VAL A 251 -9.40 4.80 -0.43
N ALA A 252 -8.94 4.22 -1.53
CA ALA A 252 -7.88 4.80 -2.35
C ALA A 252 -8.45 5.82 -3.33
N MET A 253 -7.60 6.76 -3.72
CA MET A 253 -7.91 7.89 -4.56
C MET A 253 -6.89 7.97 -5.70
N VAL A 254 -7.35 8.09 -6.94
CA VAL A 254 -6.49 8.30 -8.12
C VAL A 254 -7.00 9.49 -8.91
N THR A 255 -6.11 10.40 -9.30
CA THR A 255 -6.48 11.58 -10.10
C THR A 255 -5.36 12.04 -11.02
N SER A 256 -5.73 12.58 -12.17
CA SER A 256 -4.82 13.30 -13.07
C SER A 256 -5.06 14.82 -13.04
N ALA A 257 -5.74 15.32 -11.99
CA ALA A 257 -5.98 16.76 -11.82
C ALA A 257 -4.65 17.52 -11.68
N PRO A 258 -4.33 18.50 -12.56
CA PRO A 258 -3.04 19.16 -12.58
C PRO A 258 -2.68 19.85 -11.26
N GLU A 259 -3.66 20.46 -10.58
CA GLU A 259 -3.45 21.10 -9.28
C GLU A 259 -3.02 20.09 -8.21
N ALA A 260 -3.73 18.97 -8.09
CA ALA A 260 -3.42 17.93 -7.10
C ALA A 260 -2.03 17.34 -7.33
N VAL A 261 -1.69 17.05 -8.60
CA VAL A 261 -0.36 16.56 -8.98
C VAL A 261 0.71 17.60 -8.62
N ALA A 262 0.56 18.85 -9.07
CA ALA A 262 1.56 19.89 -8.85
C ALA A 262 1.83 20.17 -7.36
N LEU A 263 0.80 20.13 -6.51
CA LEU A 263 0.97 20.28 -5.06
C LEU A 263 1.78 19.11 -4.46
N HIS A 264 1.52 17.87 -4.87
CA HIS A 264 2.27 16.71 -4.39
C HIS A 264 3.70 16.68 -4.94
N GLU A 265 3.92 17.16 -6.16
CA GLU A 265 5.27 17.31 -6.73
C GLU A 265 6.12 18.32 -5.97
N LYS A 266 5.53 19.40 -5.44
CA LYS A 266 6.22 20.34 -4.55
C LYS A 266 6.68 19.66 -3.27
N VAL A 267 5.80 18.86 -2.65
CA VAL A 267 6.15 18.08 -1.45
C VAL A 267 7.31 17.12 -1.74
N VAL A 268 7.28 16.43 -2.88
CA VAL A 268 8.38 15.56 -3.33
C VAL A 268 9.67 16.36 -3.48
N HIS A 269 9.63 17.53 -4.13
CA HIS A 269 10.82 18.38 -4.32
C HIS A 269 11.43 18.83 -2.99
N GLU A 270 10.59 19.28 -2.05
CA GLU A 270 11.02 19.73 -0.73
C GLU A 270 11.66 18.60 0.07
N ALA A 271 11.01 17.43 0.11
CA ALA A 271 11.53 16.24 0.78
C ALA A 271 12.83 15.73 0.11
N TRP A 272 12.89 15.73 -1.23
CA TRP A 272 14.06 15.33 -1.98
C TRP A 272 15.26 16.24 -1.69
N ARG A 273 15.05 17.55 -1.54
CA ARG A 273 16.12 18.51 -1.26
C ARG A 273 16.86 18.21 0.04
N THR A 274 16.15 17.80 1.09
CA THR A 274 16.71 17.54 2.43
C THR A 274 17.05 16.07 2.68
N ALA A 275 16.63 15.16 1.80
CA ALA A 275 16.93 13.74 1.93
C ALA A 275 18.43 13.42 1.81
N LEU A 276 18.91 12.47 2.61
CA LEU A 276 20.20 11.80 2.42
C LEU A 276 20.13 10.94 1.15
N LYS A 277 21.23 10.86 0.39
CA LYS A 277 21.29 10.15 -0.90
C LYS A 277 22.61 9.39 -1.03
N GLY A 278 22.62 8.37 -1.89
CA GLY A 278 23.83 7.59 -2.19
C GLY A 278 24.53 7.07 -0.93
N ASN A 279 25.85 7.23 -0.86
CA ASN A 279 26.68 6.69 0.22
C ASN A 279 26.27 7.20 1.62
N GLU A 280 25.81 8.44 1.74
CA GLU A 280 25.36 8.99 3.03
C GLU A 280 24.09 8.27 3.52
N ALA A 281 23.14 8.03 2.62
CA ALA A 281 21.94 7.26 2.93
C ALA A 281 22.29 5.81 3.29
N ALA A 282 23.19 5.16 2.54
CA ALA A 282 23.63 3.80 2.83
C ALA A 282 24.32 3.68 4.20
N ALA A 283 25.20 4.63 4.54
CA ALA A 283 25.85 4.68 5.84
C ALA A 283 24.84 4.83 6.98
N PHE A 284 23.88 5.75 6.83
CA PHE A 284 22.82 5.97 7.81
C PHE A 284 21.97 4.70 8.02
N LEU A 285 21.56 4.03 6.94
CA LEU A 285 20.81 2.76 7.01
C LEU A 285 21.60 1.66 7.71
N LYS A 286 22.90 1.53 7.45
CA LYS A 286 23.78 0.58 8.15
C LYS A 286 23.85 0.86 9.64
N ASP A 287 23.86 2.12 10.05
CA ASP A 287 23.85 2.49 11.46
C ASP A 287 22.49 2.21 12.12
N LEU A 288 21.37 2.39 11.41
CA LEU A 288 20.06 1.94 11.89
C LEU A 288 20.02 0.43 12.15
N LEU A 289 20.59 -0.39 11.25
CA LEU A 289 20.69 -1.83 11.42
C LEU A 289 21.50 -2.20 12.68
N LYS A 290 22.68 -1.61 12.87
CA LYS A 290 23.51 -1.85 14.08
C LYS A 290 22.77 -1.47 15.37
N ASN A 291 22.07 -0.34 15.36
CA ASN A 291 21.30 0.13 16.52
C ASN A 291 20.12 -0.80 16.84
N ALA A 292 19.46 -1.33 15.81
CA ALA A 292 18.41 -2.32 15.98
C ALA A 292 18.95 -3.62 16.61
N ASP A 293 20.12 -4.10 16.17
CA ASP A 293 20.77 -5.29 16.73
C ASP A 293 21.14 -5.10 18.21
N ALA A 294 21.73 -3.94 18.55
CA ALA A 294 22.10 -3.61 19.92
C ALA A 294 20.89 -3.59 20.87
N ARG A 295 19.74 -3.08 20.42
CA ARG A 295 18.48 -3.08 21.18
C ARG A 295 17.89 -4.49 21.34
N GLN A 296 18.06 -5.37 20.35
CA GLN A 296 17.55 -6.74 20.39
C GLN A 296 18.43 -7.68 21.22
N GLY A 297 19.73 -7.41 21.33
CA GLY A 297 20.67 -8.13 22.20
C GLY A 297 20.66 -7.69 23.67
N ALA A 298 19.97 -6.59 24.01
CA ALA A 298 19.83 -6.14 25.39
C ALA A 298 18.81 -7.03 26.14
N PRO A 299 19.09 -7.48 27.38
CA PRO A 299 18.11 -8.21 28.17
C PRO A 299 16.86 -7.35 28.34
N ALA A 300 15.69 -7.97 28.17
CA ALA A 300 14.41 -7.28 28.32
C ALA A 300 14.38 -6.49 29.64
N PRO A 301 13.97 -5.21 29.65
CA PRO A 301 13.85 -4.47 30.88
C PRO A 301 12.90 -5.26 31.79
N ALA A 302 13.38 -5.59 33.00
CA ALA A 302 12.60 -6.32 33.99
C ALA A 302 11.24 -5.63 34.11
N GLN A 303 10.16 -6.37 33.80
CA GLN A 303 8.80 -5.88 33.92
C GLN A 303 8.64 -5.35 35.35
N ALA A 304 8.47 -4.04 35.49
CA ALA A 304 8.22 -3.41 36.78
C ALA A 304 7.02 -4.12 37.41
N SER A 305 7.25 -4.77 38.55
CA SER A 305 6.21 -5.49 39.28
C SER A 305 5.01 -4.56 39.49
N PRO A 306 3.77 -5.05 39.32
CA PRO A 306 2.60 -4.22 39.53
C PRO A 306 2.60 -3.73 40.98
N VAL A 307 2.55 -2.41 41.16
CA VAL A 307 2.36 -1.75 42.45
C VAL A 307 1.09 -2.33 43.09
N PRO A 308 1.14 -2.91 44.30
CA PRO A 308 -0.03 -3.48 44.93
C PRO A 308 -1.08 -2.39 45.20
N PRO A 309 -2.38 -2.67 45.03
CA PRO A 309 -3.42 -1.69 45.22
C PRO A 309 -3.47 -1.24 46.69
N ALA A 310 -3.52 0.08 46.90
CA ALA A 310 -3.63 0.70 48.20
C ALA A 310 -4.83 0.15 48.99
N ALA A 311 -4.58 -0.28 50.23
CA ALA A 311 -5.61 -0.77 51.14
C ALA A 311 -6.67 0.31 51.37
N LYS A 312 -7.93 -0.01 51.04
CA LYS A 312 -9.08 0.83 51.37
C LYS A 312 -9.29 0.82 52.89
N THR A 313 -8.97 1.94 53.54
CA THR A 313 -9.37 2.24 54.92
C THR A 313 -10.89 2.36 54.98
N HIS A 314 -11.57 1.37 55.55
CA HIS A 314 -12.98 1.47 55.92
C HIS A 314 -13.14 2.42 57.13
N ALA A 315 -13.41 3.69 56.86
CA ALA A 315 -13.94 4.61 57.86
C ALA A 315 -15.39 4.22 58.18
N ARG A 316 -15.60 3.70 59.38
CA ARG A 316 -16.90 3.34 59.94
C ARG A 316 -17.58 4.60 60.47
N ALA A 317 -18.54 5.15 59.73
CA ALA A 317 -19.35 6.29 60.19
C ALA A 317 -20.83 6.13 59.79
N ARG A 318 -21.62 5.53 60.67
CA ARG A 318 -23.09 5.66 60.83
C ARG A 318 -23.39 5.16 62.25
N GLY A 319 -24.13 5.81 63.13
CA GLY A 319 -24.90 7.04 63.14
C GLY A 319 -25.68 7.00 64.46
N LYS A 320 -25.63 8.06 65.27
CA LYS A 320 -26.51 8.26 66.44
C LYS A 320 -27.66 9.17 66.01
N ALA A 321 -28.89 8.74 66.22
CA ALA A 321 -30.02 9.60 66.60
C ALA A 321 -31.20 8.75 67.10
N THR A 322 -31.99 9.32 68.02
CA THR A 322 -33.07 8.77 68.89
C THR A 322 -32.57 7.89 70.05
N ARG A 323 -32.74 8.24 71.33
CA ARG A 323 -33.48 9.32 72.02
C ARG A 323 -32.55 10.32 72.70
#